data_AF-F8MPV8-F1
#
_entry.id   AF-F8MPV8-F1
#
_cell.length_a   1.000
_cell.length_b   1.000
_cell.length_c   1.000
_cell.angle_alpha   90.00
_cell.angle_beta   90.00
_cell.angle_gamma   90.00
#
_symmetry.space_group_name_H-M   'P 1'
#
loop_
_entity.id
_entity.type
_entity.pdbx_description
1 polymer ?
#
loop_
_entity_poly.entity_id
_entity_poly.type
_entity_poly.pdbx_seq_one_letter_code
_entity_poly.pdbx_strand_id
1 'polypeptide(L)'
;MLIALLALFSLLIAYVLHHVLSHQTLLLKQIFSQTIFNTIQLARLIGPLDPYDPLTVPDPAIHDSNSASEISEAQARANQRIDDARSIIDFSYAGPKVELEDRLRLRALANSRLVAAFGINTSLTSSSVSVHKKFRKLASASINKSRADWQKLYGVCMDFLQREKARYGRTGIGLAECVRCLCFVVVLVSQFGADDKKVDKNLVKRITDEINAQWLKSKEDGGAVKTSDSLNHDLGMLFGNLKTSVAEENGTGKDTYIDPSEALGLIMPQYETLWRVVLLTYVTAYYRQFDKRSLKKRVKDIPSCLGNAATEKEALKLAMEGLRLYPSNNSIYRAATGPGPLKSADVQACHRDFNVWGRDALEFRPERFDNLTPLQEKAYFPFSLGSHKCPAFGGFGNRMVTMLVVSMGRALSPEAGKLNFKDAQLDNHVGISLPTGRDEMENWSWDMVRVQ
;
A
#
# COMPACT_ATOMS: atom_id res chain seq x y z
N MET A 1 -23.39 15.87 -62.89
CA MET A 1 -23.60 14.95 -61.73
C MET A 1 -22.38 14.09 -61.44
N LEU A 2 -21.84 13.31 -62.38
CA LEU A 2 -20.71 12.40 -62.14
C LEU A 2 -19.44 13.11 -61.62
N ILE A 3 -19.11 14.28 -62.18
CA ILE A 3 -17.95 15.10 -61.77
C ILE A 3 -18.10 15.60 -60.32
N ALA A 4 -19.31 15.96 -59.89
CA ALA A 4 -19.58 16.43 -58.52
C ALA A 4 -19.49 15.29 -57.50
N LEU A 5 -19.93 14.08 -57.87
CA LEU A 5 -19.79 12.87 -57.06
C LEU A 5 -18.31 12.47 -56.89
N LEU A 6 -17.51 12.57 -57.95
CA LEU A 6 -16.07 12.32 -57.88
C LEU A 6 -15.34 13.32 -56.98
N ALA A 7 -15.71 14.61 -57.06
CA ALA A 7 -15.14 15.65 -56.19
C ALA A 7 -15.45 15.42 -54.70
N LEU A 8 -16.69 15.04 -54.38
CA LEU A 8 -17.12 14.68 -53.02
C LEU A 8 -16.38 13.44 -52.49
N PHE A 9 -16.18 12.44 -53.35
CA PHE A 9 -15.45 11.23 -52.97
C PHE A 9 -13.96 11.52 -52.72
N SER A 10 -13.32 12.36 -53.54
CA SER A 10 -11.94 12.80 -53.31
C SER A 10 -11.78 13.61 -52.03
N LEU A 11 -12.74 14.49 -51.69
CA LEU A 11 -12.74 15.22 -50.42
C LEU A 11 -12.91 14.30 -49.22
N LEU A 12 -13.76 13.27 -49.33
CA LEU A 12 -13.94 12.28 -48.28
C LEU A 12 -12.67 11.46 -48.05
N ILE A 13 -12.00 11.02 -49.13
CA ILE A 13 -10.70 10.34 -49.04
C ILE A 13 -9.66 11.25 -48.41
N ALA A 14 -9.56 12.51 -48.84
CA ALA A 14 -8.61 13.46 -48.27
C ALA A 14 -8.87 13.72 -46.77
N TYR A 15 -10.14 13.82 -46.36
CA TYR A 15 -10.53 13.95 -44.96
C TYR A 15 -10.16 12.72 -44.12
N VAL A 16 -10.46 11.52 -44.63
CA VAL A 16 -10.09 10.26 -43.96
C VAL A 16 -8.57 10.12 -43.87
N LEU A 17 -7.85 10.43 -44.95
CA LEU A 17 -6.38 10.38 -44.98
C LEU A 17 -5.77 11.39 -44.00
N HIS A 18 -6.29 12.62 -43.95
CA HIS A 18 -5.88 13.65 -43.00
C HIS A 18 -6.17 13.22 -41.55
N HIS A 19 -7.33 12.62 -41.29
CA HIS A 19 -7.69 12.15 -39.95
C HIS A 19 -6.83 10.95 -39.51
N VAL A 20 -6.54 10.01 -40.40
CA VAL A 20 -5.64 8.87 -40.13
C VAL A 20 -4.20 9.36 -39.92
N LEU A 21 -3.71 10.26 -40.77
CA LEU A 21 -2.38 10.85 -40.62
C LEU A 21 -2.27 11.65 -39.31
N SER A 22 -3.29 12.45 -38.96
CA SER A 22 -3.35 13.21 -37.70
C SER A 22 -3.37 12.29 -36.47
N HIS A 23 -4.12 11.19 -36.52
CA HIS A 23 -4.18 10.21 -35.44
C HIS A 23 -2.85 9.44 -35.31
N GLN A 24 -2.21 9.10 -36.43
CA GLN A 24 -0.85 8.53 -36.46
C GLN A 24 0.17 9.53 -35.89
N THR A 25 0.04 10.84 -36.20
CA THR A 25 0.93 11.87 -35.62
C THR A 25 0.70 12.05 -34.12
N LEU A 26 -0.54 11.93 -33.64
CA LEU A 26 -0.88 11.99 -32.22
C LEU A 26 -0.33 10.77 -31.47
N LEU A 27 -0.47 9.57 -32.04
CA LEU A 27 0.12 8.34 -31.51
C LEU A 27 1.65 8.41 -31.51
N LEU A 28 2.27 8.90 -32.58
CA LEU A 28 3.72 9.13 -32.61
C LEU A 28 4.17 10.17 -31.58
N LYS A 29 3.40 11.25 -31.37
CA LYS A 29 3.68 12.22 -30.30
C LYS A 29 3.50 11.61 -28.90
N GLN A 30 2.50 10.76 -28.70
CA GLN A 30 2.29 10.05 -27.43
C GLN A 30 3.40 9.03 -27.18
N ILE A 31 3.78 8.24 -28.19
CA ILE A 31 4.90 7.30 -28.11
C ILE A 31 6.19 8.08 -27.86
N PHE A 32 6.47 9.15 -28.61
CA PHE A 32 7.68 9.95 -28.43
C PHE A 32 7.71 10.65 -27.06
N SER A 33 6.58 11.17 -26.57
CA SER A 33 6.47 11.74 -25.23
C SER A 33 6.60 10.69 -24.14
N GLN A 34 6.07 9.48 -24.34
CA GLN A 34 6.21 8.35 -23.43
C GLN A 34 7.64 7.81 -23.44
N THR A 35 8.30 7.75 -24.60
CA THR A 35 9.70 7.39 -24.74
C THR A 35 10.58 8.43 -24.05
N ILE A 36 10.37 9.72 -24.29
CA ILE A 36 11.11 10.79 -23.57
C ILE A 36 10.88 10.70 -22.07
N PHE A 37 9.63 10.50 -21.63
CA PHE A 37 9.31 10.33 -20.21
C PHE A 37 10.03 9.11 -19.63
N ASN A 38 9.96 7.95 -20.30
CA ASN A 38 10.64 6.72 -19.88
C ASN A 38 12.17 6.87 -19.90
N THR A 39 12.74 7.59 -20.88
CA THR A 39 14.18 7.88 -20.97
C THR A 39 14.63 8.82 -19.86
N ILE A 40 13.83 9.82 -19.48
CA ILE A 40 14.10 10.71 -18.35
C ILE A 40 13.95 9.96 -17.01
N GLN A 41 12.97 9.05 -16.90
CA GLN A 41 12.83 8.19 -15.72
C GLN A 41 14.01 7.21 -15.61
N LEU A 42 14.44 6.59 -16.71
CA LEU A 42 15.66 5.78 -16.76
C LEU A 42 16.89 6.61 -16.35
N ALA A 43 17.07 7.81 -16.91
CA ALA A 43 18.20 8.69 -16.58
C ALA A 43 18.21 9.13 -15.11
N ARG A 44 17.03 9.27 -14.48
CA ARG A 44 16.89 9.55 -13.04
C ARG A 44 17.10 8.32 -12.16
N LEU A 45 16.83 7.12 -12.68
CA LEU A 45 17.12 5.85 -12.03
C LEU A 45 18.61 5.49 -12.09
N ILE A 46 19.31 5.91 -13.14
CA ILE A 46 20.69 5.48 -13.43
C ILE A 46 21.74 6.45 -12.86
N GLY A 47 21.41 7.73 -12.61
CA GLY A 47 22.43 8.71 -12.16
C GLY A 47 23.56 8.88 -13.17
N PRO A 48 24.57 9.74 -12.92
CA PRO A 48 25.76 9.77 -13.77
C PRO A 48 26.49 8.42 -13.68
N LEU A 49 26.91 7.89 -14.83
CA LEU A 49 27.65 6.62 -14.96
C LEU A 49 28.84 6.61 -14.00
N ASP A 50 28.81 5.68 -13.03
CA ASP A 50 29.99 5.26 -12.30
C ASP A 50 30.92 4.55 -13.31
N PRO A 51 32.20 4.94 -13.45
CA PRO A 51 33.16 4.22 -14.28
C PRO A 51 33.42 2.77 -13.83
N TYR A 52 32.74 2.29 -12.79
CA TYR A 52 32.77 0.90 -12.30
C TYR A 52 31.40 0.17 -12.36
N ASP A 53 30.58 0.42 -13.40
CA ASP A 53 29.34 -0.34 -13.65
C ASP A 53 29.64 -1.85 -13.92
N PRO A 54 29.17 -2.79 -13.06
CA PRO A 54 29.51 -4.21 -13.18
C PRO A 54 28.77 -4.96 -14.29
N LEU A 55 27.86 -4.33 -15.04
CA LEU A 55 27.02 -5.03 -16.04
C LEU A 55 27.67 -5.28 -17.41
N THR A 56 28.99 -5.09 -17.56
CA THR A 56 29.73 -5.44 -18.79
C THR A 56 30.90 -6.39 -18.59
N VAL A 57 31.03 -7.04 -17.43
CA VAL A 57 32.07 -8.06 -17.20
C VAL A 57 31.52 -9.44 -17.55
N PRO A 58 32.14 -10.21 -18.46
CA PRO A 58 31.77 -11.61 -18.68
C PRO A 58 31.97 -12.40 -17.38
N ASP A 59 31.04 -13.31 -17.08
CA ASP A 59 30.96 -14.14 -15.86
C ASP A 59 32.34 -14.41 -15.23
N PRO A 60 32.68 -13.81 -14.08
CA PRO A 60 33.86 -14.22 -13.37
C PRO A 60 33.54 -15.56 -12.72
N ALA A 61 34.38 -16.56 -12.99
CA ALA A 61 34.44 -17.78 -12.20
C ALA A 61 34.36 -17.42 -10.71
N ILE A 62 33.35 -17.95 -10.03
CA ILE A 62 33.08 -17.70 -8.61
C ILE A 62 34.32 -18.13 -7.81
N HIS A 63 35.11 -17.15 -7.39
CA HIS A 63 36.05 -17.29 -6.29
C HIS A 63 35.35 -16.78 -5.02
N ASP A 64 34.96 -17.73 -4.16
CA ASP A 64 34.53 -17.47 -2.79
C ASP A 64 35.71 -16.88 -1.99
N SER A 65 35.88 -15.57 -2.04
CA SER A 65 36.76 -14.85 -1.10
C SER A 65 36.38 -13.38 -0.94
N ASN A 66 35.14 -13.07 -0.53
CA ASN A 66 34.87 -11.74 0.01
C ASN A 66 35.55 -11.61 1.37
N SER A 67 36.42 -10.61 1.51
CA SER A 67 37.21 -10.41 2.72
C SER A 67 36.34 -9.89 3.88
N ALA A 68 36.71 -10.21 5.12
CA ALA A 68 35.98 -9.74 6.32
C ALA A 68 35.92 -8.19 6.41
N SER A 69 36.89 -7.50 5.80
CA SER A 69 36.96 -6.03 5.71
C SER A 69 35.80 -5.46 4.88
N GLU A 70 35.54 -6.02 3.70
CA GLU A 70 34.50 -5.53 2.78
C GLU A 70 33.09 -5.75 3.33
N ILE A 71 32.86 -6.89 4.01
CA ILE A 71 31.59 -7.18 4.69
C ILE A 71 31.34 -6.15 5.80
N SER A 72 32.38 -5.79 6.56
CA SER A 72 32.29 -4.79 7.63
C SER A 72 31.93 -3.41 7.09
N GLU A 73 32.54 -2.99 5.98
CA GLU A 73 32.21 -1.71 5.33
C GLU A 73 30.78 -1.68 4.76
N ALA A 74 30.34 -2.75 4.11
CA ALA A 74 28.99 -2.83 3.56
C ALA A 74 27.92 -2.76 4.66
N GLN A 75 28.16 -3.43 5.79
CA GLN A 75 27.30 -3.32 6.97
C GLN A 75 27.33 -1.93 7.60
N ALA A 76 28.49 -1.25 7.61
CA ALA A 76 28.59 0.12 8.08
C ALA A 76 27.76 1.09 7.20
N ARG A 77 27.84 0.95 5.86
CA ARG A 77 27.01 1.72 4.91
C ARG A 77 25.51 1.47 5.10
N ALA A 78 25.11 0.21 5.31
CA ALA A 78 23.72 -0.13 5.58
C ALA A 78 23.23 0.45 6.92
N ASN A 79 24.06 0.39 7.96
CA ASN A 79 23.75 1.01 9.24
C ASN A 79 23.60 2.54 9.13
N GLN A 80 24.47 3.22 8.37
CA GLN A 80 24.34 4.66 8.12
C GLN A 80 23.02 4.99 7.41
N ARG A 81 22.65 4.23 6.38
CA ARG A 81 21.37 4.40 5.68
C ARG A 81 20.17 4.25 6.62
N ILE A 82 20.24 3.29 7.54
CA ILE A 82 19.23 3.11 8.58
C ILE A 82 19.19 4.34 9.49
N ASP A 83 20.32 4.86 9.94
CA ASP A 83 20.38 6.06 10.77
C ASP A 83 19.80 7.29 10.06
N ASP A 84 20.14 7.49 8.79
CA ASP A 84 19.60 8.57 7.97
C ASP A 84 18.07 8.44 7.82
N ALA A 85 17.58 7.24 7.49
CA ALA A 85 16.14 6.96 7.39
C ALA A 85 15.42 7.23 8.71
N ARG A 86 15.96 6.75 9.83
CA ARG A 86 15.41 6.97 11.17
C ARG A 86 15.35 8.45 11.51
N SER A 87 16.41 9.20 11.19
CA SER A 87 16.47 10.64 11.45
C SER A 87 15.37 11.42 10.74
N ILE A 88 15.06 11.03 9.50
CA ILE A 88 13.98 11.64 8.70
C ILE A 88 12.60 11.25 9.28
N ILE A 89 12.43 10.01 9.73
CA ILE A 89 11.18 9.51 10.29
C ILE A 89 10.83 10.24 11.60
N ASP A 90 11.81 10.39 12.50
CA ASP A 90 11.64 10.97 13.83
C ASP A 90 11.93 12.47 13.93
N PHE A 91 12.31 13.10 12.81
CA PHE A 91 12.61 14.51 12.63
C PHE A 91 13.94 14.99 13.23
N SER A 92 14.79 14.11 13.76
CA SER A 92 16.08 14.51 14.33
C SER A 92 17.07 15.12 13.32
N TYR A 93 16.88 14.88 12.01
CA TYR A 93 17.66 15.57 10.97
C TYR A 93 17.48 17.10 10.98
N ALA A 94 16.37 17.59 11.55
CA ALA A 94 16.06 19.01 11.65
C ALA A 94 16.57 19.67 12.94
N GLY A 95 17.25 18.90 13.79
CA GLY A 95 17.86 19.36 15.04
C GLY A 95 17.51 18.47 16.23
N PRO A 96 18.22 18.63 17.37
CA PRO A 96 18.06 17.78 18.55
C PRO A 96 16.70 17.96 19.24
N LYS A 97 16.06 19.12 19.06
CA LYS A 97 14.71 19.41 19.57
C LYS A 97 13.96 20.23 18.53
N VAL A 98 13.03 19.58 17.85
CA VAL A 98 12.13 20.22 16.88
C VAL A 98 10.77 20.37 17.54
N GLU A 99 10.20 21.57 17.58
CA GLU A 99 8.89 21.79 18.19
C GLU A 99 7.77 21.08 17.41
N LEU A 100 6.65 20.78 18.07
CA LEU A 100 5.57 20.00 17.46
C LEU A 100 5.04 20.66 16.18
N GLU A 101 4.84 21.97 16.20
CA GLU A 101 4.35 22.74 15.05
C GLU A 101 5.29 22.63 13.85
N ASP A 102 6.60 22.72 14.06
CA ASP A 102 7.60 22.54 13.01
C ASP A 102 7.60 21.11 12.44
N ARG A 103 7.49 20.09 13.30
CA ARG A 103 7.34 18.71 12.83
C ARG A 103 6.08 18.55 11.96
N LEU A 104 4.97 19.16 12.37
CA LEU A 104 3.73 19.13 11.61
C LEU A 104 3.86 19.88 10.28
N ARG A 105 4.52 21.05 10.26
CA ARG A 105 4.80 21.82 9.05
C ARG A 105 5.64 21.02 8.05
N LEU A 106 6.76 20.44 8.49
CA LEU A 106 7.66 19.64 7.64
C LEU A 106 6.95 18.42 7.03
N ARG A 107 5.98 17.84 7.77
CA ARG A 107 5.15 16.75 7.29
C ARG A 107 4.08 17.22 6.31
N ALA A 108 3.35 18.28 6.66
CA ALA A 108 2.27 18.84 5.85
C ALA A 108 2.76 19.28 4.47
N LEU A 109 3.91 19.97 4.40
CA LEU A 109 4.51 20.40 3.15
C LEU A 109 4.79 19.21 2.20
N ALA A 110 5.35 18.11 2.72
CA ALA A 110 5.61 16.89 1.96
C ALA A 110 4.33 16.15 1.53
N ASN A 111 3.18 16.45 2.15
CA ASN A 111 1.89 15.81 1.88
C ASN A 111 0.86 16.78 1.27
N SER A 112 1.28 17.97 0.84
CA SER A 112 0.40 19.00 0.25
C SER A 112 -0.45 18.47 -0.91
N ARG A 113 0.12 17.59 -1.73
CA ARG A 113 -0.60 16.89 -2.81
C ARG A 113 -1.84 16.12 -2.34
N LEU A 114 -1.85 15.60 -1.12
CA LEU A 114 -3.00 14.87 -0.56
C LEU A 114 -4.15 15.82 -0.20
N VAL A 115 -3.82 17.07 0.17
CA VAL A 115 -4.84 18.12 0.37
C VAL A 115 -5.50 18.44 -0.97
N ALA A 116 -4.71 18.62 -2.04
CA ALA A 116 -5.24 18.92 -3.36
C ALA A 116 -6.13 17.79 -3.90
N ALA A 117 -5.68 16.53 -3.77
CA ALA A 117 -6.39 15.38 -4.34
C ALA A 117 -7.63 14.94 -3.55
N PHE A 118 -7.61 15.10 -2.22
CA PHE A 118 -8.64 14.52 -1.34
C PHE A 118 -9.32 15.53 -0.41
N GLY A 119 -8.84 16.77 -0.34
CA GLY A 119 -9.40 17.79 0.55
C GLY A 119 -9.17 17.52 2.04
N ILE A 120 -8.32 16.55 2.38
CA ILE A 120 -8.16 16.07 3.77
C ILE A 120 -7.33 17.02 4.64
N ASN A 121 -7.84 17.31 5.84
CA ASN A 121 -7.14 18.10 6.86
C ASN A 121 -6.87 17.26 8.11
N THR A 122 -5.67 16.67 8.20
CA THR A 122 -5.28 15.69 9.22
C THR A 122 -3.93 16.01 9.83
N SER A 123 -3.49 15.19 10.79
CA SER A 123 -2.10 15.24 11.29
C SER A 123 -1.03 15.01 10.21
N LEU A 124 -1.40 14.52 9.01
CA LEU A 124 -0.49 14.30 7.90
C LEU A 124 -0.35 15.53 7.00
N THR A 125 -1.38 16.36 6.96
CA THR A 125 -1.55 17.43 5.96
C THR A 125 -1.67 18.82 6.55
N SER A 126 -1.70 18.93 7.88
CA SER A 126 -1.85 20.20 8.60
C SER A 126 -0.64 20.49 9.49
N SER A 127 -0.24 21.75 9.57
CA SER A 127 0.69 22.25 10.59
C SER A 127 0.02 22.50 11.94
N SER A 128 -1.32 22.50 11.99
CA SER A 128 -2.07 22.87 13.19
C SER A 128 -1.98 21.83 14.30
N VAL A 129 -1.54 22.28 15.48
CA VAL A 129 -1.49 21.46 16.70
C VAL A 129 -2.89 21.00 17.14
N SER A 130 -3.93 21.82 16.95
CA SER A 130 -5.30 21.45 17.31
C SER A 130 -5.85 20.35 16.40
N VAL A 131 -5.63 20.47 15.08
CA VAL A 131 -5.97 19.42 14.10
C VAL A 131 -5.23 18.12 14.41
N HIS A 132 -3.93 18.21 14.71
CA HIS A 132 -3.13 17.05 15.13
C HIS A 132 -3.71 16.36 16.37
N LYS A 133 -4.00 17.11 17.43
CA LYS A 133 -4.56 16.57 18.68
C LYS A 133 -5.93 15.92 18.44
N LYS A 134 -6.82 16.57 17.70
CA LYS A 134 -8.14 16.02 17.33
C LYS A 134 -8.00 14.71 16.56
N PHE A 135 -7.19 14.70 15.50
CA PHE A 135 -6.94 13.52 14.68
C PHE A 135 -6.33 12.38 15.50
N ARG A 136 -5.31 12.66 16.33
CA ARG A 136 -4.69 11.65 17.20
C ARG A 136 -5.70 11.07 18.17
N LYS A 137 -6.55 11.89 18.79
CA LYS A 137 -7.61 11.41 19.69
C LYS A 137 -8.56 10.45 18.95
N LEU A 138 -9.11 10.87 17.81
CA LEU A 138 -10.04 10.06 17.02
C LEU A 138 -9.41 8.75 16.52
N ALA A 139 -8.21 8.82 15.93
CA ALA A 139 -7.51 7.64 15.43
C ALA A 139 -7.10 6.68 16.56
N SER A 140 -6.76 7.20 17.74
CA SER A 140 -6.44 6.35 18.89
C SER A 140 -7.71 5.71 19.46
N ALA A 141 -8.79 6.47 19.59
CA ALA A 141 -10.08 5.96 20.04
C ALA A 141 -10.64 4.88 19.10
N SER A 142 -10.45 5.01 17.78
CA SER A 142 -10.93 4.02 16.81
C SER A 142 -10.16 2.69 16.85
N ILE A 143 -8.92 2.70 17.36
CA ILE A 143 -8.04 1.52 17.45
C ILE A 143 -8.02 0.93 18.86
N ASN A 144 -8.16 1.77 19.88
CA ASN A 144 -8.02 1.43 21.30
C ASN A 144 -9.34 1.01 21.96
N LYS A 145 -10.41 0.78 21.17
CA LYS A 145 -11.62 0.09 21.64
C LYS A 145 -11.18 -1.29 22.13
N SER A 146 -11.20 -1.48 23.44
CA SER A 146 -10.67 -2.67 24.12
C SER A 146 -11.18 -3.96 23.46
N ARG A 147 -10.25 -4.76 22.93
CA ARG A 147 -10.48 -6.01 22.20
C ARG A 147 -11.48 -5.85 21.05
N ALA A 148 -10.98 -5.39 19.89
CA ALA A 148 -11.64 -5.72 18.63
C ALA A 148 -12.05 -7.20 18.66
N ASP A 149 -13.32 -7.48 18.40
CA ASP A 149 -13.83 -8.84 18.36
C ASP A 149 -13.28 -9.51 17.10
N TRP A 150 -12.07 -10.06 17.22
CA TRP A 150 -11.35 -10.69 16.12
C TRP A 150 -12.12 -11.87 15.53
N GLN A 151 -12.96 -12.53 16.34
CA GLN A 151 -13.83 -13.61 15.87
C GLN A 151 -14.93 -13.04 14.97
N LYS A 152 -15.60 -11.96 15.39
CA LYS A 152 -16.59 -11.25 14.57
C LYS A 152 -15.97 -10.68 13.29
N LEU A 153 -14.83 -9.99 13.39
CA LEU A 153 -14.15 -9.41 12.23
C LEU A 153 -13.68 -10.48 11.24
N TYR A 154 -13.19 -11.62 11.72
CA TYR A 154 -12.88 -12.76 10.88
C TYR A 154 -14.14 -13.31 10.18
N GLY A 155 -15.27 -13.40 10.88
CA GLY A 155 -16.57 -13.73 10.30
C GLY A 155 -16.95 -12.81 9.14
N VAL A 156 -16.84 -11.49 9.34
CA VAL A 156 -17.06 -10.47 8.29
C VAL A 156 -16.15 -10.72 7.07
N CYS A 157 -14.87 -11.03 7.30
CA CYS A 157 -13.94 -11.32 6.21
C CYS A 157 -14.36 -12.56 5.41
N MET A 158 -14.70 -13.65 6.09
CA MET A 158 -15.11 -14.89 5.44
C MET A 158 -16.42 -14.72 4.68
N ASP A 159 -17.42 -14.06 5.27
CA ASP A 159 -18.71 -13.79 4.62
C ASP A 159 -18.54 -12.88 3.41
N PHE A 160 -17.65 -11.88 3.47
CA PHE A 160 -17.30 -11.05 2.32
C PHE A 160 -16.71 -11.92 1.20
N LEU A 161 -15.65 -12.68 1.49
CA LEU A 161 -14.91 -13.47 0.51
C LEU A 161 -15.76 -14.59 -0.11
N GLN A 162 -16.62 -15.25 0.66
CA GLN A 162 -17.52 -16.27 0.11
C GLN A 162 -18.57 -15.68 -0.84
N ARG A 163 -19.07 -14.47 -0.54
CA ARG A 163 -19.96 -13.74 -1.47
C ARG A 163 -19.24 -13.36 -2.76
N GLU A 164 -17.97 -12.94 -2.68
CA GLU A 164 -17.17 -12.65 -3.89
C GLU A 164 -16.96 -13.91 -4.73
N LYS A 165 -16.64 -15.05 -4.10
CA LYS A 165 -16.52 -16.35 -4.80
C LYS A 165 -17.80 -16.78 -5.49
N ALA A 166 -18.95 -16.61 -4.82
CA ALA A 166 -20.25 -16.95 -5.41
C ALA A 166 -20.58 -16.06 -6.62
N ARG A 167 -20.21 -14.77 -6.58
CA ARG A 167 -20.47 -13.80 -7.65
C ARG A 167 -19.62 -14.08 -8.90
N TYR A 168 -18.34 -14.39 -8.72
CA TYR A 168 -17.36 -14.40 -9.81
C TYR A 168 -17.05 -15.79 -10.40
N GLY A 169 -17.94 -16.78 -10.16
CA GLY A 169 -17.70 -18.19 -10.45
C GLY A 169 -17.12 -18.55 -11.83
N ARG A 170 -17.34 -17.74 -12.88
CA ARG A 170 -16.82 -18.00 -14.25
C ARG A 170 -15.75 -17.02 -14.76
N THR A 171 -15.56 -15.86 -14.13
CA THR A 171 -14.71 -14.77 -14.66
C THR A 171 -13.42 -14.54 -13.87
N GLY A 172 -13.26 -15.22 -12.74
CA GLY A 172 -12.17 -14.97 -11.80
C GLY A 172 -12.44 -13.77 -10.88
N ILE A 173 -11.82 -13.76 -9.71
CA ILE A 173 -11.89 -12.65 -8.75
C ILE A 173 -10.70 -11.73 -9.00
N GLY A 174 -10.95 -10.47 -9.36
CA GLY A 174 -9.91 -9.45 -9.42
C GLY A 174 -9.35 -9.16 -8.03
N LEU A 175 -8.06 -9.44 -7.80
CA LEU A 175 -7.50 -9.47 -6.47
C LEU A 175 -7.33 -8.08 -5.87
N ALA A 176 -6.77 -7.12 -6.60
CA ALA A 176 -6.60 -5.75 -6.10
C ALA A 176 -7.94 -5.15 -5.67
N GLU A 177 -8.95 -5.20 -6.53
CA GLU A 177 -10.33 -4.77 -6.23
C GLU A 177 -10.90 -5.49 -5.00
N CYS A 178 -10.82 -6.83 -4.97
CA CYS A 178 -11.36 -7.63 -3.88
C CYS A 178 -10.72 -7.28 -2.53
N VAL A 179 -9.39 -7.17 -2.48
CA VAL A 179 -8.66 -6.81 -1.25
C VAL A 179 -8.94 -5.37 -0.85
N ARG A 180 -9.02 -4.45 -1.82
CA ARG A 180 -9.40 -3.06 -1.58
C ARG A 180 -10.78 -2.99 -0.91
N CYS A 181 -11.79 -3.62 -1.50
CA CYS A 181 -13.14 -3.65 -0.93
C CYS A 181 -13.19 -4.35 0.45
N LEU A 182 -12.51 -5.49 0.61
CA LEU A 182 -12.45 -6.23 1.87
C LEU A 182 -11.86 -5.37 3.00
N CYS A 183 -10.69 -4.78 2.77
CA CYS A 183 -10.02 -3.94 3.77
C CYS A 183 -10.88 -2.73 4.15
N PHE A 184 -11.54 -2.12 3.17
CA PHE A 184 -12.43 -0.98 3.39
C PHE A 184 -13.63 -1.37 4.28
N VAL A 185 -14.33 -2.47 3.95
CA VAL A 185 -15.45 -2.99 4.75
C VAL A 185 -15.01 -3.32 6.18
N VAL A 186 -13.89 -3.99 6.36
CA VAL A 186 -13.39 -4.36 7.69
C VAL A 186 -13.02 -3.13 8.51
N VAL A 187 -12.46 -2.09 7.89
CA VAL A 187 -12.21 -0.79 8.56
C VAL A 187 -13.53 -0.14 8.98
N LEU A 188 -14.54 -0.10 8.10
CA LEU A 188 -15.87 0.43 8.43
C LEU A 188 -16.50 -0.28 9.63
N VAL A 189 -16.49 -1.61 9.63
CA VAL A 189 -17.06 -2.41 10.73
C VAL A 189 -16.26 -2.20 12.01
N SER A 190 -14.94 -2.33 11.94
CA SER A 190 -14.07 -2.28 13.12
C SER A 190 -14.05 -0.92 13.79
N GLN A 191 -14.15 0.17 13.02
CA GLN A 191 -13.83 1.51 13.53
C GLN A 191 -15.03 2.45 13.55
N PHE A 192 -15.91 2.32 12.56
CA PHE A 192 -17.11 3.13 12.41
C PHE A 192 -18.37 2.39 12.90
N GLY A 193 -18.24 1.13 13.31
CA GLY A 193 -19.36 0.33 13.83
C GLY A 193 -20.39 -0.03 12.74
N ALA A 194 -19.96 -0.05 11.47
CA ALA A 194 -20.83 -0.40 10.37
C ALA A 194 -21.39 -1.83 10.52
N ASP A 195 -22.64 -2.02 10.09
CA ASP A 195 -23.23 -3.33 9.88
C ASP A 195 -22.83 -3.84 8.50
N ASP A 196 -21.96 -4.87 8.44
CA ASP A 196 -21.42 -5.41 7.20
C ASP A 196 -22.49 -5.92 6.23
N LYS A 197 -23.67 -6.27 6.75
CA LYS A 197 -24.81 -6.74 5.95
C LYS A 197 -25.55 -5.59 5.25
N LYS A 198 -25.37 -4.35 5.72
CA LYS A 198 -26.02 -3.15 5.18
C LYS A 198 -25.09 -2.30 4.32
N VAL A 199 -23.78 -2.58 4.32
CA VAL A 199 -22.83 -1.86 3.47
C VAL A 199 -23.04 -2.24 2.00
N ASP A 200 -23.40 -1.25 1.17
CA ASP A 200 -23.52 -1.43 -0.28
C ASP A 200 -22.14 -1.69 -0.90
N LYS A 201 -21.96 -2.89 -1.46
CA LYS A 201 -20.71 -3.31 -2.10
C LYS A 201 -20.38 -2.52 -3.36
N ASN A 202 -21.38 -2.15 -4.16
CA ASN A 202 -21.12 -1.38 -5.38
C ASN A 202 -20.68 0.04 -5.02
N LEU A 203 -21.25 0.61 -3.96
CA LEU A 203 -20.80 1.88 -3.39
C LEU A 203 -19.35 1.78 -2.87
N VAL A 204 -19.02 0.75 -2.08
CA VAL A 204 -17.64 0.52 -1.61
C VAL A 204 -16.65 0.38 -2.77
N LYS A 205 -17.04 -0.37 -3.82
CA LYS A 205 -16.21 -0.51 -5.03
C LYS A 205 -15.92 0.85 -5.66
N ARG A 206 -16.95 1.66 -5.94
CA ARG A 206 -16.77 3.00 -6.53
C ARG A 206 -15.87 3.88 -5.68
N ILE A 207 -16.09 3.91 -4.36
CA ILE A 207 -15.26 4.69 -3.43
C ILE A 207 -13.80 4.24 -3.48
N THR A 208 -13.55 2.94 -3.38
CA THR A 208 -12.18 2.41 -3.37
C THR A 208 -11.47 2.54 -4.71
N ASP A 209 -12.18 2.44 -5.83
CA ASP A 209 -11.66 2.70 -7.18
C ASP A 209 -11.28 4.17 -7.34
N GLU A 210 -12.17 5.08 -6.92
CA GLU A 210 -11.93 6.52 -7.04
C GLU A 210 -10.82 7.00 -6.10
N ILE A 211 -10.71 6.46 -4.89
CA ILE A 211 -9.56 6.74 -4.00
C ILE A 211 -8.25 6.33 -4.67
N ASN A 212 -8.19 5.13 -5.26
CA ASN A 212 -6.98 4.64 -5.92
C ASN A 212 -6.64 5.52 -7.15
N ALA A 213 -7.63 5.87 -7.96
CA ALA A 213 -7.46 6.73 -9.14
C ALA A 213 -6.95 8.13 -8.74
N GLN A 214 -7.53 8.76 -7.72
CA GLN A 214 -7.08 10.04 -7.20
C GLN A 214 -5.66 9.96 -6.62
N TRP A 215 -5.31 8.83 -5.99
CA TRP A 215 -3.95 8.62 -5.50
C TRP A 215 -2.93 8.56 -6.64
N LEU A 216 -3.24 7.86 -7.74
CA LEU A 216 -2.37 7.77 -8.92
C LEU A 216 -2.19 9.14 -9.57
N LYS A 217 -3.30 9.84 -9.88
CA LYS A 217 -3.27 11.21 -10.43
C LYS A 217 -2.43 12.15 -9.57
N SER A 218 -2.56 12.06 -8.24
CA SER A 218 -1.80 12.91 -7.30
C SER A 218 -0.28 12.68 -7.30
N LYS A 219 0.22 11.67 -8.02
CA LYS A 219 1.65 11.42 -8.22
C LYS A 219 2.15 11.88 -9.59
N GLU A 220 1.28 11.87 -10.60
CA GLU A 220 1.61 12.20 -11.98
C GLU A 220 1.60 13.72 -12.22
N ASP A 221 0.59 14.38 -11.66
CA ASP A 221 0.41 15.82 -11.86
C ASP A 221 1.11 16.61 -10.76
N GLY A 222 2.01 17.51 -11.16
CA GLY A 222 2.70 18.49 -10.30
C GLY A 222 1.78 19.54 -9.65
N GLY A 223 0.61 19.12 -9.14
CA GLY A 223 -0.31 19.93 -8.34
C GLY A 223 -1.67 20.25 -8.97
N ALA A 224 -2.00 19.74 -10.17
CA ALA A 224 -3.25 20.07 -10.86
C ALA A 224 -4.48 19.21 -10.44
N VAL A 225 -4.28 18.24 -9.54
CA VAL A 225 -5.37 17.36 -9.09
C VAL A 225 -6.32 18.11 -8.16
N LYS A 226 -7.61 18.08 -8.49
CA LYS A 226 -8.69 18.59 -7.65
C LYS A 226 -9.39 17.43 -6.93
N THR A 227 -10.11 17.76 -5.87
CA THR A 227 -11.01 16.84 -5.19
C THR A 227 -12.06 16.29 -6.14
N SER A 228 -12.47 15.03 -5.92
CA SER A 228 -13.46 14.34 -6.75
C SER A 228 -14.87 14.52 -6.19
N ASP A 229 -15.75 15.15 -6.97
CA ASP A 229 -17.15 15.35 -6.58
C ASP A 229 -17.91 14.03 -6.44
N SER A 230 -17.61 13.05 -7.31
CA SER A 230 -18.20 11.71 -7.21
C SER A 230 -17.75 10.99 -5.94
N LEU A 231 -16.47 11.09 -5.56
CA LEU A 231 -15.97 10.54 -4.31
C LEU A 231 -16.67 11.17 -3.10
N ASN A 232 -16.78 12.49 -3.07
CA ASN A 232 -17.43 13.22 -1.99
C ASN A 232 -18.92 12.84 -1.86
N HIS A 233 -19.60 12.71 -3.00
CA HIS A 233 -21.00 12.26 -3.05
C HIS A 233 -21.16 10.83 -2.52
N ASP A 234 -20.35 9.88 -3.00
CA ASP A 234 -20.41 8.48 -2.59
C ASP A 234 -20.05 8.31 -1.10
N LEU A 235 -19.06 9.05 -0.59
CA LEU A 235 -18.74 9.10 0.85
C LEU A 235 -19.91 9.67 1.65
N GLY A 236 -20.56 10.73 1.17
CA GLY A 236 -21.76 11.30 1.79
C GLY A 236 -22.89 10.28 1.92
N MET A 237 -23.14 9.50 0.87
CA MET A 237 -24.11 8.40 0.91
C MET A 237 -23.71 7.30 1.88
N LEU A 238 -22.43 6.91 1.90
CA LEU A 238 -21.94 5.86 2.79
C LEU A 238 -22.08 6.28 4.26
N PHE A 239 -21.57 7.46 4.62
CA PHE A 239 -21.54 7.92 6.00
C PHE A 239 -22.87 8.49 6.49
N GLY A 240 -23.73 9.02 5.61
CA GLY A 240 -25.09 9.38 5.96
C GLY A 240 -25.93 8.18 6.42
N ASN A 241 -25.62 6.99 5.92
CA ASN A 241 -26.28 5.74 6.30
C ASN A 241 -25.65 5.06 7.53
N LEU A 242 -24.42 5.42 7.89
CA LEU A 242 -23.73 4.90 9.07
C LEU A 242 -24.11 5.76 10.28
N LYS A 243 -25.00 5.25 11.14
CA LYS A 243 -25.28 5.87 12.45
C LYS A 243 -23.94 6.03 13.19
N THR A 244 -23.43 7.26 13.31
CA THR A 244 -22.06 7.54 13.73
C THR A 244 -21.86 7.23 15.23
N SER A 245 -21.43 6.01 15.53
CA SER A 245 -20.97 5.59 16.87
C SER A 245 -19.65 6.24 17.31
N VAL A 246 -19.07 7.14 16.50
CA VAL A 246 -17.84 7.89 16.81
C VAL A 246 -18.10 8.98 17.86
N ALA A 247 -19.35 9.35 18.10
CA ALA A 247 -19.74 10.51 18.90
C ALA A 247 -20.25 10.23 20.33
N GLU A 248 -20.44 8.97 20.72
CA GLU A 248 -20.99 8.66 22.06
C GLU A 248 -20.06 9.07 23.23
N GLU A 249 -18.78 9.36 22.98
CA GLU A 249 -17.86 9.84 24.02
C GLU A 249 -18.03 11.33 24.38
N ASN A 250 -18.82 12.12 23.64
CA ASN A 250 -19.02 13.55 23.96
C ASN A 250 -20.28 13.84 24.78
N GLY A 251 -21.08 12.84 25.18
CA GLY A 251 -22.20 13.00 26.12
C GLY A 251 -23.34 13.93 25.66
N THR A 252 -23.23 14.55 24.49
CA THR A 252 -24.28 15.37 23.88
C THR A 252 -24.95 14.52 22.83
N GLY A 253 -26.13 13.94 23.11
CA GLY A 253 -26.90 13.09 22.19
C GLY A 253 -27.44 13.83 20.95
N LYS A 254 -26.58 14.54 20.21
CA LYS A 254 -26.85 15.12 18.90
C LYS A 254 -26.22 14.22 17.84
N ASP A 255 -27.03 13.79 16.88
CA ASP A 255 -26.58 13.14 15.64
C ASP A 255 -25.44 13.95 15.06
N THR A 256 -24.21 13.48 15.26
CA THR A 256 -23.02 14.23 14.85
C THR A 256 -22.69 13.77 13.44
N TYR A 257 -23.04 14.61 12.46
CA TYR A 257 -22.66 14.44 11.07
C TYR A 257 -21.12 14.48 10.97
N ILE A 258 -20.53 13.43 10.40
CA ILE A 258 -19.11 13.45 10.03
C ILE A 258 -18.99 13.97 8.60
N ASP A 259 -18.21 15.02 8.42
CA ASP A 259 -17.93 15.56 7.10
C ASP A 259 -17.19 14.50 6.23
N PRO A 260 -17.53 14.34 4.94
CA PRO A 260 -16.89 13.36 4.07
C PRO A 260 -15.35 13.45 4.03
N SER A 261 -14.79 14.67 4.08
CA SER A 261 -13.33 14.86 4.13
C SER A 261 -12.73 14.44 5.47
N GLU A 262 -13.44 14.70 6.58
CA GLU A 262 -13.02 14.21 7.90
C GLU A 262 -13.05 12.67 7.96
N ALA A 263 -14.10 12.06 7.42
CA ALA A 263 -14.26 10.62 7.36
C ALA A 263 -13.20 9.95 6.47
N LEU A 264 -12.95 10.54 5.28
CA LEU A 264 -11.89 10.11 4.38
C LEU A 264 -10.50 10.25 5.03
N GLY A 265 -10.27 11.34 5.76
CA GLY A 265 -9.03 11.58 6.50
C GLY A 265 -8.74 10.51 7.57
N LEU A 266 -9.78 9.90 8.15
CA LEU A 266 -9.66 8.79 9.10
C LEU A 266 -9.49 7.43 8.42
N ILE A 267 -10.27 7.15 7.37
CA ILE A 267 -10.23 5.86 6.65
C ILE A 267 -8.93 5.71 5.87
N MET A 268 -8.54 6.73 5.11
CA MET A 268 -7.48 6.59 4.12
C MET A 268 -6.16 6.10 4.74
N PRO A 269 -5.66 6.63 5.88
CA PRO A 269 -4.42 6.14 6.49
C PRO A 269 -4.46 4.67 6.94
N GLN A 270 -5.64 4.07 7.06
CA GLN A 270 -5.84 2.71 7.56
C GLN A 270 -6.15 1.73 6.44
N TYR A 271 -6.99 2.15 5.51
CA TYR A 271 -7.35 1.36 4.33
C TYR A 271 -6.20 1.31 3.32
N GLU A 272 -5.64 2.46 2.93
CA GLU A 272 -4.61 2.55 1.87
C GLU A 272 -3.29 1.88 2.25
N THR A 273 -3.00 1.88 3.55
CA THR A 273 -1.80 1.26 4.10
C THR A 273 -1.96 -0.24 4.25
N LEU A 274 -3.18 -0.75 4.31
CA LEU A 274 -3.50 -2.14 4.63
C LEU A 274 -3.68 -3.01 3.41
N TRP A 275 -4.40 -2.56 2.38
CA TRP A 275 -4.79 -3.46 1.28
C TRP A 275 -3.58 -4.00 0.49
N ARG A 276 -2.55 -3.18 0.24
CA ARG A 276 -1.33 -3.63 -0.47
C ARG A 276 -0.54 -4.66 0.31
N VAL A 277 -0.27 -4.39 1.59
CA VAL A 277 0.48 -5.32 2.44
C VAL A 277 -0.30 -6.63 2.58
N VAL A 278 -1.63 -6.58 2.70
CA VAL A 278 -2.47 -7.79 2.76
C VAL A 278 -2.38 -8.58 1.47
N LEU A 279 -2.58 -7.96 0.31
CA LEU A 279 -2.53 -8.64 -0.98
C LEU A 279 -1.16 -9.29 -1.22
N LEU A 280 -0.08 -8.52 -1.08
CA LEU A 280 1.28 -9.00 -1.33
C LEU A 280 1.70 -10.09 -0.33
N THR A 281 1.33 -9.95 0.94
CA THR A 281 1.60 -10.97 1.96
C THR A 281 0.80 -12.24 1.69
N TYR A 282 -0.48 -12.12 1.31
CA TYR A 282 -1.31 -13.27 0.92
C TYR A 282 -0.71 -14.03 -0.26
N VAL A 283 -0.40 -13.33 -1.36
CA VAL A 283 0.21 -13.94 -2.55
C VAL A 283 1.53 -14.62 -2.18
N THR A 284 2.38 -13.93 -1.43
CA THR A 284 3.69 -14.45 -1.07
C THR A 284 3.58 -15.68 -0.17
N ALA A 285 2.84 -15.56 0.92
CA ALA A 285 2.74 -16.62 1.93
C ALA A 285 2.01 -17.86 1.41
N TYR A 286 0.90 -17.70 0.67
CA TYR A 286 0.08 -18.83 0.25
C TYR A 286 0.49 -19.43 -1.10
N TYR A 287 1.04 -18.63 -2.02
CA TYR A 287 1.31 -19.10 -3.40
C TYR A 287 2.79 -19.15 -3.76
N ARG A 288 3.64 -18.33 -3.13
CA ARG A 288 5.08 -18.28 -3.46
C ARG A 288 5.99 -18.90 -2.42
N GLN A 289 5.52 -19.09 -1.19
CA GLN A 289 6.32 -19.68 -0.13
C GLN A 289 6.44 -21.20 -0.30
N PHE A 290 7.68 -21.69 -0.37
CA PHE A 290 7.95 -23.13 -0.46
C PHE A 290 7.71 -23.86 0.87
N ASP A 291 8.04 -23.24 2.01
CA ASP A 291 7.84 -23.85 3.33
C ASP A 291 6.39 -23.73 3.83
N LYS A 292 5.55 -24.65 3.34
CA LYS A 292 4.16 -24.78 3.79
C LYS A 292 4.03 -25.13 5.28
N ARG A 293 5.08 -25.66 5.94
CA ARG A 293 5.03 -26.00 7.38
C ARG A 293 5.08 -24.74 8.24
N SER A 294 5.98 -23.80 7.91
CA SER A 294 6.03 -22.48 8.57
C SER A 294 4.69 -21.76 8.46
N LEU A 295 4.06 -21.73 7.29
CA LEU A 295 2.72 -21.15 7.13
C LEU A 295 1.67 -21.85 8.00
N LYS A 296 1.56 -23.19 7.89
CA LYS A 296 0.57 -23.98 8.66
C LYS A 296 0.67 -23.72 10.16
N LYS A 297 1.89 -23.62 10.71
CA LYS A 297 2.12 -23.30 12.12
C LYS A 297 1.52 -21.95 12.51
N ARG A 298 1.68 -20.93 11.67
CA ARG A 298 1.31 -19.53 11.95
C ARG A 298 -0.18 -19.25 11.82
N VAL A 299 -0.85 -20.00 10.96
CA VAL A 299 -2.27 -19.78 10.66
C VAL A 299 -3.21 -20.71 11.42
N LYS A 300 -2.66 -21.66 12.19
CA LYS A 300 -3.41 -22.72 12.87
C LYS A 300 -4.50 -22.17 13.79
N ASP A 301 -4.13 -21.29 14.71
CA ASP A 301 -5.00 -20.86 15.80
C ASP A 301 -5.73 -19.54 15.51
N ILE A 302 -5.76 -19.11 14.24
CA ILE A 302 -6.48 -17.90 13.81
C ILE A 302 -7.96 -18.23 13.58
N PRO A 303 -8.91 -17.38 14.03
CA PRO A 303 -8.71 -16.08 14.69
C PRO A 303 -8.61 -16.12 16.22
N SER A 304 -8.80 -17.27 16.86
CA SER A 304 -8.98 -17.37 18.32
C SER A 304 -7.78 -16.91 19.15
N CYS A 305 -6.56 -16.98 18.61
CA CYS A 305 -5.37 -16.48 19.31
C CYS A 305 -5.24 -14.94 19.28
N LEU A 306 -5.88 -14.24 18.33
CA LEU A 306 -5.68 -12.80 18.15
C LEU A 306 -6.22 -12.00 19.35
N GLY A 307 -5.40 -11.08 19.85
CA GLY A 307 -5.71 -10.29 21.04
C GLY A 307 -5.30 -10.97 22.35
N ASN A 308 -4.79 -12.20 22.29
CA ASN A 308 -4.21 -12.89 23.43
C ASN A 308 -2.67 -12.88 23.33
N ALA A 309 -2.02 -12.04 24.14
CA ALA A 309 -0.56 -11.87 24.13
C ALA A 309 0.23 -13.16 24.44
N ALA A 310 -0.38 -14.16 25.07
CA ALA A 310 0.26 -15.44 25.36
C ALA A 310 0.34 -16.35 24.13
N THR A 311 -0.60 -16.24 23.19
CA THR A 311 -0.75 -17.19 22.07
C THR A 311 -0.59 -16.57 20.69
N GLU A 312 -0.77 -15.25 20.55
CA GLU A 312 -0.75 -14.60 19.23
C GLU A 312 0.64 -14.43 18.63
N LYS A 313 1.71 -14.47 19.45
CA LYS A 313 3.08 -14.14 19.04
C LYS A 313 3.51 -14.90 17.78
N GLU A 314 3.17 -16.18 17.69
CA GLU A 314 3.53 -17.00 16.54
C GLU A 314 2.79 -16.59 15.26
N ALA A 315 1.53 -16.20 15.39
CA ALA A 315 0.71 -15.78 14.26
C ALA A 315 1.05 -14.36 13.77
N LEU A 316 1.45 -13.46 14.67
CA LEU A 316 1.82 -12.09 14.31
C LEU A 316 3.09 -12.02 13.45
N LYS A 317 3.99 -12.99 13.54
CA LYS A 317 5.18 -13.08 12.70
C LYS A 317 4.84 -13.08 11.21
N LEU A 318 3.69 -13.66 10.82
CA LEU A 318 3.18 -13.59 9.44
C LEU A 318 3.05 -12.15 8.95
N ALA A 319 2.39 -11.30 9.74
CA ALA A 319 2.25 -9.87 9.44
C ALA A 319 3.58 -9.13 9.55
N MET A 320 4.43 -9.50 10.52
CA MET A 320 5.72 -8.82 10.69
C MET A 320 6.61 -9.01 9.46
N GLU A 321 6.67 -10.22 8.92
CA GLU A 321 7.43 -10.49 7.69
C GLU A 321 6.76 -9.89 6.46
N GLY A 322 5.43 -9.91 6.40
CA GLY A 322 4.67 -9.21 5.38
C GLY A 322 4.95 -7.70 5.36
N LEU A 323 5.01 -7.06 6.53
CA LEU A 323 5.30 -5.63 6.67
C LEU A 323 6.77 -5.28 6.44
N ARG A 324 7.69 -6.21 6.68
CA ARG A 324 9.11 -6.06 6.33
C ARG A 324 9.29 -6.09 4.81
N LEU A 325 8.76 -7.11 4.15
CA LEU A 325 8.88 -7.23 2.71
C LEU A 325 8.03 -6.17 2.01
N TYR A 326 6.81 -5.93 2.45
CA TYR A 326 5.85 -5.04 1.79
C TYR A 326 5.41 -3.92 2.73
N PRO A 327 6.33 -3.00 3.09
CA PRO A 327 5.99 -1.91 4.00
C PRO A 327 4.86 -1.07 3.42
N SER A 328 3.87 -0.77 4.25
CA SER A 328 2.71 0.04 3.84
C SER A 328 3.10 1.39 3.24
N ASN A 329 4.26 1.93 3.64
CA ASN A 329 4.89 3.08 3.00
C ASN A 329 6.32 2.70 2.62
N ASN A 330 6.59 2.50 1.32
CA ASN A 330 7.94 2.21 0.83
C ASN A 330 8.93 3.32 1.22
N SER A 331 8.47 4.58 1.21
CA SER A 331 9.27 5.72 1.63
C SER A 331 8.46 6.73 2.44
N ILE A 332 9.12 7.40 3.38
CA ILE A 332 8.55 8.44 4.22
C ILE A 332 9.21 9.77 3.87
N TYR A 333 8.40 10.77 3.52
CA TYR A 333 8.87 12.08 3.07
C TYR A 333 8.69 13.17 4.12
N ARG A 334 9.63 14.12 4.16
CA ARG A 334 9.59 15.37 4.93
C ARG A 334 10.13 16.51 4.09
N ALA A 335 9.68 17.73 4.31
CA ALA A 335 10.33 18.90 3.72
C ALA A 335 11.74 19.09 4.29
N ALA A 336 12.64 19.75 3.56
CA ALA A 336 13.89 20.23 4.14
C ALA A 336 13.62 21.34 5.18
N THR A 337 14.58 21.58 6.07
CA THR A 337 14.51 22.68 7.06
C THR A 337 14.59 24.05 6.41
N GLY A 338 15.30 24.17 5.29
CA GLY A 338 15.36 25.36 4.43
C GLY A 338 14.91 25.08 3.00
N PRO A 339 15.17 26.00 2.05
CA PRO A 339 14.93 25.77 0.63
C PRO A 339 15.69 24.54 0.16
N GLY A 340 14.99 23.59 -0.44
CA GLY A 340 15.62 22.35 -0.90
C GLY A 340 14.60 21.26 -1.22
N PRO A 341 15.07 20.14 -1.79
CA PRO A 341 14.22 19.01 -2.10
C PRO A 341 13.68 18.36 -0.82
N LEU A 342 12.62 17.56 -0.98
CA LEU A 342 12.12 16.71 0.10
C LEU A 342 13.22 15.75 0.56
N LYS A 343 13.26 15.50 1.88
CA LYS A 343 14.01 14.40 2.49
C LYS A 343 13.16 13.13 2.43
N SER A 344 13.78 12.00 2.07
CA SER A 344 13.11 10.70 1.96
C SER A 344 13.83 9.64 2.79
N ALA A 345 13.09 8.98 3.67
CA ALA A 345 13.51 7.73 4.30
C ALA A 345 13.00 6.56 3.46
N ASP A 346 13.89 5.81 2.82
CA ASP A 346 13.52 4.61 2.09
C ASP A 346 13.40 3.42 3.06
N VAL A 347 12.16 3.16 3.49
CA VAL A 347 11.81 2.10 4.43
C VAL A 347 12.01 0.74 3.77
N GLN A 348 11.60 0.60 2.51
CA GLN A 348 11.73 -0.67 1.78
C GLN A 348 13.19 -1.05 1.60
N ALA A 349 14.05 -0.11 1.23
CA ALA A 349 15.49 -0.36 1.11
C ALA A 349 16.08 -0.82 2.46
N CYS A 350 15.71 -0.20 3.58
CA CYS A 350 16.18 -0.62 4.90
C CYS A 350 15.67 -2.02 5.29
N HIS A 351 14.44 -2.37 4.93
CA HIS A 351 13.81 -3.64 5.31
C HIS A 351 14.23 -4.81 4.42
N ARG A 352 14.82 -4.54 3.26
CA ARG A 352 15.25 -5.53 2.26
C ARG A 352 16.77 -5.53 2.00
N ASP A 353 17.56 -4.77 2.77
CA ASP A 353 19.01 -4.68 2.60
C ASP A 353 19.69 -6.03 2.93
N PHE A 354 20.39 -6.63 1.96
CA PHE A 354 21.11 -7.89 2.12
C PHE A 354 22.22 -7.85 3.18
N ASN A 355 22.81 -6.68 3.44
CA ASN A 355 23.85 -6.52 4.48
C ASN A 355 23.27 -6.52 5.90
N VAL A 356 21.96 -6.28 6.03
CA VAL A 356 21.22 -6.28 7.29
C VAL A 356 20.46 -7.60 7.47
N TRP A 357 19.78 -8.01 6.41
CA TRP A 357 18.83 -9.11 6.40
C TRP A 357 19.42 -10.40 5.81
N GLY A 358 20.68 -10.42 5.41
CA GLY A 358 21.34 -11.62 4.89
C GLY A 358 20.97 -11.93 3.44
N ARG A 359 21.49 -13.06 2.92
CA ARG A 359 21.28 -13.51 1.52
C ARG A 359 19.81 -13.78 1.18
N ASP A 360 19.01 -14.06 2.20
CA ASP A 360 17.58 -14.34 2.16
C ASP A 360 16.72 -13.08 2.40
N ALA A 361 17.28 -11.87 2.29
CA ALA A 361 16.58 -10.61 2.57
C ALA A 361 15.26 -10.42 1.79
N LEU A 362 15.12 -11.04 0.62
CA LEU A 362 13.91 -10.96 -0.21
C LEU A 362 12.97 -12.16 -0.03
N GLU A 363 13.36 -13.16 0.75
CA GLU A 363 12.54 -14.33 1.01
C GLU A 363 11.55 -14.07 2.14
N PHE A 364 10.36 -14.68 2.04
CA PHE A 364 9.34 -14.62 3.09
C PHE A 364 9.65 -15.65 4.18
N ARG A 365 10.32 -15.19 5.24
CA ARG A 365 10.82 -16.03 6.34
C ARG A 365 10.38 -15.51 7.71
N PRO A 366 9.13 -15.77 8.12
CA PRO A 366 8.64 -15.15 9.35
C PRO A 366 9.27 -15.70 10.63
N GLU A 367 9.97 -16.84 10.58
CA GLU A 367 10.78 -17.37 11.69
C GLU A 367 12.01 -16.50 12.01
N ARG A 368 12.40 -15.58 11.13
CA ARG A 368 13.47 -14.62 11.44
C ARG A 368 13.15 -13.75 12.65
N PHE A 369 11.87 -13.51 12.94
CA PHE A 369 11.43 -12.77 14.12
C PHE A 369 11.50 -13.58 15.43
N ASP A 370 12.02 -14.81 15.38
CA ASP A 370 12.35 -15.57 16.59
C ASP A 370 13.58 -14.98 17.28
N ASN A 371 14.57 -14.53 16.48
CA ASN A 371 15.84 -13.97 16.96
C ASN A 371 16.37 -12.94 15.95
N LEU A 372 16.03 -11.66 16.13
CA LEU A 372 16.59 -10.59 15.33
C LEU A 372 17.96 -10.17 15.88
N THR A 373 18.87 -9.79 14.99
CA THR A 373 20.09 -9.08 15.40
C THR A 373 19.77 -7.63 15.79
N PRO A 374 20.60 -6.95 16.59
CA PRO A 374 20.38 -5.54 16.92
C PRO A 374 20.24 -4.63 15.69
N LEU A 375 20.98 -4.93 14.62
CA LEU A 375 20.90 -4.17 13.36
C LEU A 375 19.55 -4.41 12.65
N GLN A 376 19.04 -5.64 12.65
CA GLN A 376 17.72 -5.94 12.08
C GLN A 376 16.58 -5.32 12.88
N GLU A 377 16.67 -5.34 14.22
CA GLU A 377 15.71 -4.64 15.08
C GLU A 377 15.71 -3.13 14.80
N LYS A 378 16.90 -2.54 14.63
CA LYS A 378 17.07 -1.13 14.30
C LYS A 378 16.50 -0.79 12.92
N ALA A 379 16.64 -1.69 11.95
CA ALA A 379 16.14 -1.54 10.58
C ALA A 379 14.62 -1.75 10.46
N TYR A 380 13.99 -2.45 11.41
CA TYR A 380 12.58 -2.81 11.34
C TYR A 380 11.67 -1.75 12.00
N PHE A 381 11.08 -0.88 11.17
CA PHE A 381 10.19 0.21 11.60
C PHE A 381 8.92 0.37 10.73
N PRO A 382 8.12 -0.69 10.57
CA PRO A 382 6.93 -0.67 9.70
C PRO A 382 5.84 0.32 10.14
N PHE A 383 5.87 0.74 11.41
CA PHE A 383 4.89 1.62 12.03
C PHE A 383 5.44 3.01 12.36
N SER A 384 6.51 3.46 11.69
CA SER A 384 7.20 4.72 11.97
C SER A 384 7.86 4.74 13.37
N LEU A 385 8.46 5.86 13.75
CA LEU A 385 9.24 6.04 14.98
C LEU A 385 8.83 7.32 15.74
N GLY A 386 9.32 7.43 16.98
CA GLY A 386 9.20 8.63 17.82
C GLY A 386 7.77 9.06 18.15
N SER A 387 7.57 10.38 18.21
CA SER A 387 6.28 11.01 18.55
C SER A 387 5.20 10.85 17.47
N HIS A 388 5.58 10.33 16.29
CA HIS A 388 4.71 10.14 15.14
C HIS A 388 4.52 8.66 14.78
N LYS A 389 4.72 7.75 15.74
CA LYS A 389 4.38 6.32 15.61
C LYS A 389 2.91 6.13 15.23
N CYS A 390 2.67 5.15 14.37
CA CYS A 390 1.34 4.74 13.97
C CYS A 390 0.50 4.40 15.22
N PRO A 391 -0.74 4.92 15.33
CA PRO A 391 -1.66 4.52 16.40
C PRO A 391 -1.85 3.00 16.51
N ALA A 392 -1.72 2.25 15.40
CA ALA A 392 -1.88 0.80 15.35
C ALA A 392 -0.63 0.01 15.81
N PHE A 393 0.46 0.68 16.21
CA PHE A 393 1.72 0.04 16.62
C PHE A 393 1.57 -0.93 17.80
N GLY A 394 0.57 -0.74 18.67
CA GLY A 394 0.27 -1.61 19.84
C GLY A 394 -0.24 -3.03 19.48
N GLY A 395 0.12 -3.54 18.31
CA GLY A 395 -0.24 -4.86 17.80
C GLY A 395 -1.53 -4.92 16.99
N PHE A 396 -2.40 -3.89 17.03
CA PHE A 396 -3.62 -3.87 16.22
C PHE A 396 -3.32 -4.03 14.73
N GLY A 397 -2.30 -3.33 14.22
CA GLY A 397 -1.90 -3.41 12.81
C GLY A 397 -1.47 -4.83 12.40
N ASN A 398 -0.62 -5.47 13.21
CA ASN A 398 -0.18 -6.84 12.95
C ASN A 398 -1.36 -7.83 12.98
N ARG A 399 -2.26 -7.72 13.98
CA ARG A 399 -3.44 -8.58 14.08
C ARG A 399 -4.36 -8.42 12.88
N MET A 400 -4.59 -7.19 12.42
CA MET A 400 -5.42 -6.88 11.26
C MET A 400 -4.84 -7.48 9.98
N VAL A 401 -3.53 -7.29 9.72
CA VAL A 401 -2.85 -7.90 8.57
C VAL A 401 -2.91 -9.42 8.63
N THR A 402 -2.56 -10.03 9.78
CA THR A 402 -2.60 -11.48 9.96
C THR A 402 -4.00 -12.04 9.70
N MET A 403 -5.04 -11.42 10.27
CA MET A 403 -6.43 -11.86 10.09
C MET A 403 -6.84 -11.81 8.61
N LEU A 404 -6.64 -10.68 7.93
CA LEU A 404 -7.03 -10.50 6.54
C LEU A 404 -6.29 -11.46 5.60
N VAL A 405 -4.97 -11.62 5.80
CA VAL A 405 -4.15 -12.55 5.01
C VAL A 405 -4.63 -13.99 5.20
N VAL A 406 -4.92 -14.41 6.43
CA VAL A 406 -5.40 -15.78 6.71
C VAL A 406 -6.82 -15.99 6.18
N SER A 407 -7.71 -15.01 6.30
CA SER A 407 -9.05 -15.08 5.71
C SER A 407 -8.98 -15.27 4.19
N MET A 408 -8.14 -14.48 3.50
CA MET A 408 -7.89 -14.66 2.07
C MET A 408 -7.29 -16.03 1.77
N GLY A 409 -6.27 -16.45 2.51
CA GLY A 409 -5.61 -17.74 2.34
C GLY A 409 -6.51 -18.95 2.51
N ARG A 410 -7.50 -18.86 3.41
CA ARG A 410 -8.49 -19.93 3.63
C ARG A 410 -9.63 -19.88 2.61
N ALA A 411 -10.10 -18.69 2.23
CA ALA A 411 -11.21 -18.56 1.28
C ALA A 411 -10.76 -18.77 -0.17
N LEU A 412 -9.60 -18.24 -0.53
CA LEU A 412 -8.97 -18.24 -1.85
C LEU A 412 -7.69 -19.07 -1.81
N SER A 413 -7.80 -20.33 -1.40
CA SER A 413 -6.65 -21.20 -1.16
C SER A 413 -6.08 -21.79 -2.46
N PRO A 414 -4.78 -22.16 -2.49
CA PRO A 414 -4.17 -22.83 -3.63
C PRO A 414 -4.80 -24.20 -3.96
N GLU A 415 -5.48 -24.83 -3.01
CA GLU A 415 -6.21 -26.08 -3.22
C GLU A 415 -7.53 -25.87 -3.96
N ALA A 416 -8.15 -24.69 -3.83
CA ALA A 416 -9.44 -24.36 -4.43
C ALA A 416 -9.34 -23.55 -5.73
N GLY A 417 -8.20 -22.93 -6.00
CA GLY A 417 -8.01 -22.03 -7.14
C GLY A 417 -6.54 -21.75 -7.43
N LYS A 418 -6.32 -20.99 -8.50
CA LYS A 418 -4.99 -20.59 -8.98
C LYS A 418 -4.90 -19.07 -9.08
N LEU A 419 -3.70 -18.55 -8.80
CA LEU A 419 -3.37 -17.17 -9.12
C LEU A 419 -3.04 -17.05 -10.61
N ASN A 420 -3.42 -15.91 -11.17
CA ASN A 420 -3.07 -15.49 -12.51
C ASN A 420 -2.62 -14.03 -12.44
N PHE A 421 -1.33 -13.80 -12.64
CA PHE A 421 -0.76 -12.46 -12.63
C PHE A 421 -1.02 -11.71 -13.95
N LYS A 422 -1.42 -12.44 -15.00
CA LYS A 422 -1.45 -11.96 -16.40
C LYS A 422 -0.10 -11.38 -16.81
N ASP A 423 0.96 -11.99 -16.30
CA ASP A 423 2.35 -11.61 -16.52
C ASP A 423 3.19 -12.89 -16.54
N ALA A 424 3.73 -13.22 -17.70
CA ALA A 424 4.44 -14.48 -17.90
C ALA A 424 5.69 -14.62 -17.02
N GLN A 425 6.33 -13.53 -16.60
CA GLN A 425 7.47 -13.61 -15.68
C GLN A 425 6.99 -13.97 -14.28
N LEU A 426 5.97 -13.27 -13.78
CA LEU A 426 5.42 -13.51 -12.45
C LEU A 426 4.71 -14.86 -12.34
N ASP A 427 4.05 -15.32 -13.40
CA ASP A 427 3.33 -16.60 -13.45
C ASP A 427 4.30 -17.80 -13.49
N ASN A 428 5.44 -17.67 -14.19
CA ASN A 428 6.37 -18.79 -14.36
C ASN A 428 7.48 -18.83 -13.30
N HIS A 429 7.79 -17.72 -12.62
CA HIS A 429 8.98 -17.62 -11.77
C HIS A 429 8.64 -17.12 -10.36
N VAL A 430 8.55 -18.07 -9.42
CA VAL A 430 8.17 -17.83 -8.02
C VAL A 430 9.17 -16.92 -7.27
N GLY A 431 10.44 -16.92 -7.68
CA GLY A 431 11.50 -16.13 -7.05
C GLY A 431 11.59 -14.66 -7.50
N ILE A 432 10.80 -14.23 -8.49
CA ILE A 432 10.79 -12.83 -8.92
C ILE A 432 10.12 -11.97 -7.84
N SER A 433 10.73 -10.82 -7.53
CA SER A 433 10.13 -9.87 -6.58
C SER A 433 8.76 -9.41 -7.08
N LEU A 434 7.76 -9.41 -6.20
CA LEU A 434 6.45 -8.88 -6.54
C LEU A 434 6.52 -7.35 -6.72
N PRO A 435 5.83 -6.81 -7.74
CA PRO A 435 5.63 -5.36 -7.86
C PRO A 435 4.91 -4.82 -6.61
N THR A 436 5.11 -3.54 -6.30
CA THR A 436 4.54 -2.90 -5.07
C THR A 436 3.81 -1.59 -5.34
N GLY A 437 3.79 -1.16 -6.60
CA GLY A 437 2.96 -0.11 -7.16
C GLY A 437 1.48 -0.46 -7.08
N ARG A 438 0.61 0.55 -7.22
CA ARG A 438 -0.82 0.40 -6.95
C ARG A 438 -1.56 -0.22 -8.13
N ASP A 439 -1.17 0.23 -9.31
CA ASP A 439 -1.63 -0.13 -10.64
C ASP A 439 -1.03 -1.46 -11.12
N GLU A 440 0.15 -1.83 -10.64
CA GLU A 440 0.88 -3.04 -11.06
C GLU A 440 0.16 -4.37 -10.71
N MET A 441 -0.82 -4.33 -9.81
CA MET A 441 -1.56 -5.50 -9.33
C MET A 441 -3.01 -5.58 -9.81
N GLU A 442 -3.50 -4.59 -10.57
CA GLU A 442 -4.93 -4.49 -10.94
C GLU A 442 -5.37 -5.62 -11.89
N ASN A 443 -4.43 -6.19 -12.65
CA ASN A 443 -4.72 -7.29 -13.58
C ASN A 443 -4.72 -8.68 -12.93
N TRP A 444 -4.30 -8.79 -11.66
CA TRP A 444 -4.18 -10.07 -10.98
C TRP A 444 -5.55 -10.64 -10.66
N SER A 445 -5.74 -11.93 -10.94
CA SER A 445 -6.96 -12.66 -10.59
C SER A 445 -6.69 -13.93 -9.82
N TRP A 446 -7.72 -14.36 -9.08
CA TRP A 446 -7.81 -15.71 -8.53
C TRP A 446 -8.94 -16.46 -9.25
N ASP A 447 -8.58 -17.58 -9.86
CA ASP A 447 -9.48 -18.37 -10.69
C ASP A 447 -9.77 -19.71 -9.99
N MET A 448 -11.04 -20.04 -9.82
CA MET A 448 -11.44 -21.31 -9.19
C MET A 448 -11.02 -22.50 -10.06
N VAL A 449 -10.40 -23.52 -9.46
CA VAL A 449 -10.12 -24.77 -10.19
C VAL A 449 -11.45 -25.49 -10.39
N ARG A 450 -11.84 -25.72 -11.64
CA ARG A 450 -12.97 -26.60 -11.94
C ARG A 450 -12.60 -28.01 -11.51
N VAL A 451 -13.34 -28.57 -10.56
CA VAL A 451 -13.37 -30.02 -10.37
C VAL A 451 -13.94 -30.58 -11.68
N GLN A 452 -13.11 -31.29 -12.44
CA GLN A 452 -13.53 -32.00 -13.66
C GLN A 452 -14.43 -33.18 -13.32
#